data_AF-A0A2A4CUH0-F1
#
_entry.id   AF-A0A2A4CUH0-F1
#
_cell.length_a   1.000
_cell.length_b   1.000
_cell.length_c   1.000
_cell.angle_alpha   90.00
_cell.angle_beta   90.00
_cell.angle_gamma   90.00
#
_symmetry.space_group_name_H-M   'P 1'
#
loop_
_entity.id
_entity.type
_entity.pdbx_description
1 polymer ?
#
loop_
_entity_poly.entity_id
_entity_poly.type
_entity_poly.pdbx_seq_one_letter_code
_entity_poly.pdbx_strand_id
1 'polypeptide(L)'
;MIGFLRLAIFAIIGLGGAYFLMSIYMRSLRREALEKEWDGAVGEGLPSRETFIDEGMAAYERSLRAKLIWLVVIVPLVLFGLVLYLMNFTK
;
A
#
# COMPACT_ATOMS: atom_id res chain seq x y z
N MET A 1 -28.35 -8.37 15.53
CA MET A 1 -26.90 -8.28 15.82
C MET A 1 -26.03 -9.06 14.83
N ILE A 2 -26.42 -10.28 14.41
CA ILE A 2 -25.65 -11.12 13.48
C ILE A 2 -25.40 -10.48 12.09
N GLY A 3 -26.36 -9.72 11.54
CA GLY A 3 -26.23 -9.09 10.22
C GLY A 3 -25.09 -8.06 10.12
N PHE A 4 -24.96 -7.20 11.14
CA PHE A 4 -23.88 -6.20 11.22
C PHE A 4 -22.51 -6.87 11.33
N LEU A 5 -22.40 -7.92 12.16
CA LEU A 5 -21.16 -8.68 12.31
C LEU A 5 -20.72 -9.32 10.99
N ARG A 6 -21.66 -9.93 10.25
CA ARG A 6 -21.38 -10.52 8.94
C ARG A 6 -20.90 -9.48 7.93
N LEU A 7 -21.52 -8.31 7.89
CA LEU A 7 -21.08 -7.20 7.04
C LEU A 7 -19.68 -6.70 7.41
N ALA A 8 -19.40 -6.55 8.71
CA ALA A 8 -18.09 -6.12 9.20
C ALA A 8 -16.97 -7.10 8.79
N ILE A 9 -17.24 -8.41 8.85
CA ILE A 9 -16.29 -9.43 8.38
C ILE A 9 -15.99 -9.25 6.89
N PHE A 10 -17.01 -9.08 6.06
CA PHE A 10 -16.80 -8.85 4.62
C PHE A 10 -16.06 -7.54 4.34
N ALA A 11 -16.33 -6.48 5.09
CA ALA A 11 -15.62 -5.21 4.97
C ALA A 11 -14.13 -5.36 5.31
N ILE A 12 -13.80 -6.08 6.39
CA ILE A 12 -12.41 -6.35 6.79
C ILE A 12 -11.69 -7.18 5.73
N ILE A 13 -12.33 -8.25 5.22
CA ILE A 13 -11.76 -9.09 4.16
C ILE A 13 -11.54 -8.28 2.89
N GLY A 14 -12.53 -7.45 2.49
CA GLY A 14 -12.44 -6.59 1.31
C GLY A 14 -11.31 -5.57 1.42
N LEU A 15 -11.23 -4.84 2.54
CA LEU A 15 -10.17 -3.86 2.80
C LEU A 15 -8.79 -4.52 2.87
N GLY A 16 -8.68 -5.66 3.56
CA GLY A 16 -7.44 -6.42 3.67
C GLY A 16 -6.97 -6.95 2.32
N GLY A 17 -7.88 -7.52 1.52
CA GLY A 17 -7.59 -8.00 0.17
C GLY A 17 -7.16 -6.85 -0.76
N ALA A 18 -7.88 -5.73 -0.75
CA ALA A 18 -7.54 -4.55 -1.54
C ALA A 18 -6.15 -3.99 -1.16
N TYR A 19 -5.88 -3.86 0.15
CA TYR A 19 -4.57 -3.46 0.65
C TYR A 19 -3.46 -4.42 0.20
N PHE A 20 -3.69 -5.72 0.34
CA PHE A 20 -2.72 -6.75 -0.03
C PHE A 20 -2.39 -6.72 -1.53
N LEU A 21 -3.41 -6.71 -2.40
CA LEU A 21 -3.21 -6.63 -3.85
C LEU A 21 -2.47 -5.36 -4.26
N MET A 22 -2.87 -4.22 -3.70
CA MET A 22 -2.21 -2.93 -3.96
C MET A 22 -0.75 -2.94 -3.50
N SER A 23 -0.46 -3.52 -2.33
CA SER A 23 0.89 -3.62 -1.80
C SER A 23 1.82 -4.42 -2.70
N ILE A 24 1.33 -5.54 -3.24
CA ILE A 24 2.08 -6.38 -4.18
C ILE A 24 2.32 -5.63 -5.49
N TYR A 25 1.26 -5.05 -6.05
CA TYR A 25 1.33 -4.31 -7.31
C TYR A 25 2.36 -3.18 -7.25
N MET A 26 2.33 -2.36 -6.19
CA MET A 26 3.24 -1.24 -6.01
C MET A 26 4.71 -1.70 -5.84
N ARG A 27 4.95 -2.80 -5.11
CA ARG A 27 6.30 -3.39 -4.98
C ARG A 27 6.81 -3.92 -6.33
N SER A 28 5.94 -4.58 -7.09
CA SER A 28 6.26 -5.10 -8.42
C SER A 28 6.69 -3.98 -9.38
N LEU A 29 5.90 -2.90 -9.45
CA LEU A 29 6.22 -1.74 -10.28
C LEU A 29 7.54 -1.08 -9.86
N ARG A 30 7.78 -0.95 -8.54
CA ARG A 30 9.02 -0.31 -8.07
C ARG A 30 10.24 -1.14 -8.43
N ARG A 31 10.16 -2.46 -8.26
CA ARG A 31 11.23 -3.38 -8.66
C ARG A 31 11.51 -3.29 -10.16
N GLU A 32 10.47 -3.34 -10.99
CA GLU A 32 10.61 -3.21 -12.44
C GLU A 32 11.24 -1.87 -12.85
N ALA A 33 10.88 -0.78 -12.18
CA ALA A 33 11.49 0.52 -12.43
C ALA A 33 12.98 0.56 -12.07
N LEU A 34 13.39 -0.07 -10.95
CA LEU A 34 14.79 -0.20 -10.55
C LEU A 34 15.59 -1.07 -11.53
N GLU A 35 14.98 -2.15 -12.02
CA GLU A 35 15.59 -3.01 -13.04
C GLU A 35 15.86 -2.23 -14.33
N LYS A 36 14.89 -1.45 -14.81
CA LYS A 36 15.05 -0.58 -15.98
C LYS A 36 16.08 0.53 -15.77
N GLU A 37 16.12 1.10 -14.56
CA GLU A 37 17.11 2.12 -14.18
C GLU A 37 18.53 1.56 -14.21
N TRP A 38 18.70 0.34 -13.70
CA TRP A 38 19.97 -0.39 -13.75
C TRP A 38 20.40 -0.71 -15.18
N ASP A 39 19.50 -1.31 -15.97
CA ASP A 39 19.80 -1.75 -17.33
C ASP A 39 20.12 -0.56 -18.26
N GLY A 40 19.62 0.64 -17.95
CA GLY A 40 19.93 1.88 -18.65
C GLY A 40 21.19 2.61 -18.16
N ALA A 41 21.76 2.21 -17.02
CA ALA A 41 22.97 2.83 -16.48
C ALA A 41 24.22 2.19 -17.12
N VAL A 42 25.03 3.00 -17.81
CA VAL A 42 26.30 2.57 -18.40
C VAL A 42 27.44 3.20 -17.60
N GLY A 43 28.21 2.42 -16.84
CA GLY A 43 29.35 2.94 -16.09
C GLY A 43 30.15 1.90 -15.31
N GLU A 44 31.48 2.03 -15.33
CA GLU A 44 32.39 1.26 -14.46
C GLU A 44 32.23 1.70 -13.00
N GLY A 45 32.21 0.74 -12.06
CA GLY A 45 32.09 1.00 -10.61
C GLY A 45 30.67 0.95 -10.05
N LEU A 46 29.68 0.59 -10.88
CA LEU A 46 28.32 0.29 -10.42
C LEU A 46 28.32 -0.99 -9.53
N PRO A 47 27.50 -1.04 -8.46
CA PRO A 47 27.35 -2.25 -7.61
C PRO A 47 26.82 -3.47 -8.40
N SER A 48 26.54 -4.60 -7.77
CA SER A 48 25.81 -5.67 -8.48
C SER A 48 24.36 -5.24 -8.73
N ARG A 49 23.72 -5.77 -9.79
CA ARG A 49 22.29 -5.53 -10.09
C ARG A 49 21.40 -5.83 -8.88
N GLU A 50 21.67 -6.93 -8.19
CA GLU A 50 20.93 -7.35 -7.00
C GLU A 50 21.12 -6.34 -5.85
N THR A 51 22.36 -5.93 -5.58
CA THR A 51 22.65 -4.92 -4.54
C THR A 51 21.93 -3.61 -4.80
N PHE A 52 21.93 -3.11 -6.05
CA PHE A 52 21.23 -1.88 -6.42
C PHE A 52 19.71 -1.99 -6.21
N ILE A 53 19.12 -3.11 -6.62
CA ILE A 53 17.68 -3.36 -6.46
C ILE A 53 17.33 -3.46 -4.97
N ASP A 54 18.10 -4.20 -4.18
CA ASP A 54 17.85 -4.40 -2.76
C ASP A 54 17.93 -3.09 -1.97
N GLU A 55 18.96 -2.27 -2.22
CA GLU A 55 19.09 -0.95 -1.62
C GLU A 55 17.94 -0.02 -2.04
N GLY A 56 17.58 -0.02 -3.33
CA GLY A 56 16.46 0.74 -3.85
C GLY A 56 15.10 0.33 -3.26
N MET A 57 14.92 -0.97 -3.01
CA MET A 57 13.73 -1.51 -2.35
C MET A 57 13.71 -1.20 -0.86
N ALA A 58 14.83 -1.26 -0.15
CA ALA A 58 14.93 -0.85 1.25
C ALA A 58 14.60 0.64 1.44
N ALA A 59 15.04 1.50 0.50
CA ALA A 59 14.66 2.91 0.49
C ALA A 59 13.15 3.10 0.20
N TYR A 60 12.58 2.31 -0.73
CA TYR A 60 11.15 2.33 -1.01
C TYR A 60 10.31 1.95 0.22
N GLU A 61 10.69 0.91 0.96
CA GLU A 61 9.96 0.47 2.16
C GLU A 61 9.93 1.54 3.26
N ARG A 62 10.97 2.37 3.36
CA ARG A 62 11.03 3.52 4.29
C ARG A 62 10.31 4.76 3.77
N SER A 63 10.01 4.81 2.47
CA SER A 63 9.45 5.99 1.80
C SER A 63 8.01 6.28 2.22
N LEU A 64 7.61 7.54 2.08
CA LEU A 64 6.21 7.95 2.25
C LEU A 64 5.28 7.20 1.28
N ARG A 65 5.74 6.87 0.07
CA ARG A 65 4.93 6.16 -0.94
C ARG A 65 4.46 4.80 -0.44
N ALA A 66 5.34 4.02 0.21
CA ALA A 66 4.96 2.75 0.82
C ALA A 66 3.95 2.97 1.97
N LYS A 67 4.11 4.04 2.76
CA LYS A 67 3.17 4.40 3.82
C LYS A 67 1.81 4.86 3.29
N LEU A 68 1.75 5.50 2.11
CA LEU A 68 0.50 5.96 1.51
C LEU A 68 -0.46 4.81 1.16
N ILE A 69 0.03 3.59 0.97
CA ILE A 69 -0.83 2.41 0.71
C ILE A 69 -1.78 2.15 1.88
N TRP A 70 -1.38 2.50 3.11
CA TRP A 70 -2.25 2.41 4.29
C TRP A 70 -3.51 3.29 4.19
N LEU A 71 -3.49 4.35 3.37
CA LEU A 71 -4.67 5.19 3.16
C LEU A 71 -5.84 4.40 2.56
N VAL A 72 -5.57 3.33 1.81
CA VAL A 72 -6.61 2.43 1.27
C VAL A 72 -7.44 1.81 2.40
N VAL A 73 -6.87 1.64 3.59
CA VAL A 73 -7.57 1.11 4.77
C VAL A 73 -8.06 2.23 5.68
N ILE A 74 -7.21 3.23 5.95
CA ILE A 74 -7.50 4.31 6.89
C ILE A 74 -8.63 5.20 6.38
N VAL A 75 -8.62 5.60 5.11
CA VAL A 75 -9.61 6.54 4.55
C VAL A 75 -11.03 5.97 4.63
N PRO A 76 -11.30 4.71 4.20
CA PRO A 76 -12.63 4.13 4.34
C PRO A 76 -13.09 4.02 5.80
N LEU A 77 -12.20 3.66 6.73
CA LEU A 77 -12.54 3.55 8.15
C LEU A 77 -12.89 4.92 8.75
N VAL A 78 -12.12 5.96 8.45
CA VAL A 78 -12.39 7.33 8.92
C VAL A 78 -13.70 7.85 8.34
N LEU A 79 -13.94 7.66 7.03
CA LEU A 79 -15.19 8.05 6.39
C LEU A 79 -16.40 7.34 7.01
N PHE A 80 -16.29 6.03 7.25
CA PHE A 80 -17.33 5.26 7.90
C PHE A 80 -17.63 5.80 9.31
N GLY A 81 -16.60 6.02 10.12
CA GLY A 81 -16.74 6.60 11.46
C GLY A 81 -17.35 8.00 11.43
N LEU A 82 -16.96 8.84 10.47
CA LEU A 82 -17.50 10.18 10.27
C LEU A 82 -18.99 10.14 9.93
N VAL A 83 -19.41 9.26 9.01
CA VAL A 83 -20.84 9.09 8.67
C VAL A 83 -21.64 8.66 9.89
N LEU A 84 -21.15 7.68 10.66
CA LEU A 84 -21.81 7.26 11.90
C LEU A 84 -21.93 8.39 12.91
N TYR A 85 -20.86 9.18 13.09
CA TYR A 85 -20.87 10.35 13.96
C TYR A 85 -21.92 11.36 13.52
N LEU A 86 -21.91 11.76 12.24
CA LEU A 86 -22.85 12.73 11.70
C LEU A 86 -24.30 12.24 11.84
N MET A 87 -24.59 10.99 11.52
CA MET A 87 -25.94 10.45 11.65
C MET A 87 -26.43 10.37 13.11
N ASN A 88 -25.52 10.19 14.07
CA ASN A 88 -25.87 10.03 15.48
C ASN A 88 -25.93 11.35 16.26
N PHE A 89 -25.08 12.33 15.91
CA PHE A 89 -24.92 13.59 16.65
C PHE A 89 -25.49 14.82 15.92
N THR A 90 -26.00 14.67 14.69
CA THR A 90 -26.72 15.75 13.97
C THR A 90 -28.23 15.67 14.21
N LYS A 91 -28.65 15.18 15.39
CA LYS A 91 -30.03 15.29 15.88
C LYS A 91 -30.11 16.31 16.99
#